data_AF-A0A1Q7CJA2-F1
#
_entry.id   AF-A0A1Q7CJA2-F1
#
_cell.length_a   1.000
_cell.length_b   1.000
_cell.length_c   1.000
_cell.angle_alpha   90.00
_cell.angle_beta   90.00
_cell.angle_gamma   90.00
#
_symmetry.space_group_name_H-M   'P 1'
#
loop_
_entity.id
_entity.type
_entity.pdbx_description
1 polymer ?
#
loop_
_entity_poly.entity_id
_entity_poly.type
_entity_poly.pdbx_seq_one_letter_code
_entity_poly.pdbx_strand_id
1 'polypeptide(L)'
;MAVKAGAEFFPIPAKLDDLSDHFADAIHQSEILCVNAHGVAKYLLSRAVREAGYKVVLTGEGSDEILGGYLHFGRDMLLNGAKSNQNGGAVLSKKLEHFAPAAPGSNGKARTLDGLRHLLGFVPSWIETALAQSARMHAVFSQDFLEAFECREGFRTFMNDIDVPGQLAGREPLHQSLYLWSKTRLPNYILTLLGDRMEMAHSIEGRVPFLDHHLVEVIRSQPVTQKIRGATQKYVLRESVRDVVTDTVYRRPKHVFQSPPAMLRPQGRFGALVQDTLRGPALASIPFFDQRKVVNLLDNLCGKDEGSCISNDHVLLILLSACVLQDRLRLSV
;
A
#
# COMPACT_ATOMS: atom_id res chain seq x y z
N MET A 1 -11.23 19.54 13.79
CA MET A 1 -12.00 19.38 12.54
C MET A 1 -13.48 19.23 12.81
N ALA A 2 -13.93 18.20 13.53
CA ALA A 2 -15.36 17.98 13.81
C ALA A 2 -16.09 19.24 14.31
N VAL A 3 -15.54 19.90 15.35
CA VAL A 3 -16.06 21.19 15.85
C VAL A 3 -16.15 22.28 14.75
N LYS A 4 -15.12 22.43 13.90
CA LYS A 4 -15.11 23.44 12.82
C LYS A 4 -16.15 23.11 11.74
N ALA A 5 -16.40 21.84 11.48
CA ALA A 5 -17.38 21.39 10.50
C ALA A 5 -18.81 21.29 11.06
N GLY A 6 -19.03 21.58 12.35
CA GLY A 6 -20.32 21.35 13.01
C GLY A 6 -20.72 19.87 13.06
N ALA A 7 -19.74 18.96 13.01
CA ALA A 7 -19.96 17.51 13.00
C ALA A 7 -19.78 16.91 14.39
N GLU A 8 -20.56 15.88 14.69
CA GLU A 8 -20.33 15.01 15.85
C GLU A 8 -19.13 14.08 15.59
N PHE A 9 -18.31 13.86 16.62
CA PHE A 9 -17.12 13.03 16.51
C PHE A 9 -17.23 11.79 17.37
N PHE A 10 -17.19 10.62 16.71
CA PHE A 10 -17.25 9.32 17.36
C PHE A 10 -15.91 8.59 17.17
N PRO A 11 -15.03 8.59 18.18
CA PRO A 11 -13.79 7.83 18.12
C PRO A 11 -14.11 6.33 18.25
N ILE A 12 -13.63 5.53 17.31
CA ILE A 12 -13.74 4.07 17.35
C ILE A 12 -12.38 3.53 17.78
N PRO A 13 -12.23 3.02 19.01
CA PRO A 13 -10.96 2.45 19.46
C PRO A 13 -10.71 1.14 18.71
N ALA A 14 -9.48 0.98 18.22
CA ALA A 14 -9.01 -0.26 17.62
C ALA A 14 -7.73 -0.70 18.34
N LYS A 15 -7.81 -1.80 19.09
CA LYS A 15 -6.67 -2.44 19.77
C LYS A 15 -6.06 -3.48 18.85
N LEU A 16 -4.80 -3.84 19.11
CA LEU A 16 -4.11 -4.89 18.37
C LEU A 16 -4.85 -6.24 18.43
N ASP A 17 -5.51 -6.51 19.57
CA ASP A 17 -6.30 -7.73 19.77
C ASP A 17 -7.58 -7.72 18.92
N ASP A 18 -8.18 -6.54 18.67
CA ASP A 18 -9.32 -6.45 17.75
C ASP A 18 -8.86 -6.78 16.31
N LEU A 19 -7.63 -6.43 15.96
CA LEU A 19 -7.07 -6.78 14.65
C LEU A 19 -6.85 -8.29 14.52
N SER A 20 -6.39 -8.98 15.56
CA SER A 20 -6.24 -10.44 15.51
C SER A 20 -7.58 -11.15 15.43
N ASP A 21 -8.56 -10.70 16.22
CA ASP A 21 -9.85 -11.37 16.36
C ASP A 21 -10.69 -11.30 15.09
N HIS A 22 -10.48 -10.24 14.30
CA HIS A 22 -11.22 -9.99 13.07
C HIS A 22 -10.36 -10.14 11.81
N PHE A 23 -9.10 -10.57 11.93
CA PHE A 23 -8.21 -10.73 10.79
C PHE A 23 -8.79 -11.69 9.76
N ALA A 24 -9.21 -12.87 10.20
CA ALA A 24 -9.68 -13.91 9.28
C ALA A 24 -10.95 -13.50 8.51
N ASP A 25 -11.90 -12.86 9.20
CA ASP A 25 -13.17 -12.43 8.59
C ASP A 25 -12.94 -11.26 7.61
N ALA A 26 -12.07 -10.30 7.97
CA ALA A 26 -11.70 -9.22 7.07
C ALA A 26 -10.97 -9.75 5.83
N ILE A 27 -10.03 -10.68 5.97
CA ILE A 27 -9.35 -11.26 4.81
C ILE A 27 -10.31 -12.04 3.92
N HIS A 28 -11.17 -12.88 4.51
CA HIS A 28 -12.18 -13.63 3.77
C HIS A 28 -13.06 -12.69 2.94
N GLN A 29 -13.53 -11.60 3.54
CA GLN A 29 -14.34 -10.61 2.85
C GLN A 29 -13.56 -9.81 1.80
N SER A 30 -12.28 -9.53 2.07
CA SER A 30 -11.43 -8.78 1.15
C SER A 30 -10.96 -9.59 -0.04
N GLU A 31 -11.02 -10.93 0.02
CA GLU A 31 -10.53 -11.89 -0.98
C GLU A 31 -9.20 -11.45 -1.64
N ILE A 32 -8.26 -10.95 -0.84
CA ILE A 32 -6.97 -10.45 -1.32
C ILE A 32 -5.86 -10.73 -0.30
N LEU A 33 -4.63 -10.85 -0.80
CA LEU A 33 -3.43 -10.85 0.03
C LEU A 33 -3.19 -9.44 0.56
N CYS A 34 -3.19 -9.27 1.88
CA CYS A 34 -2.95 -7.98 2.51
C CYS A 34 -1.46 -7.79 2.83
N VAL A 35 -0.96 -6.55 2.74
CA VAL A 35 0.43 -6.22 3.15
C VAL A 35 0.49 -5.54 4.53
N ASN A 36 -0.66 -5.25 5.12
CA ASN A 36 -0.83 -4.63 6.44
C ASN A 36 -2.23 -4.94 6.97
N ALA A 37 -2.42 -4.98 8.29
CA ALA A 37 -3.71 -5.28 8.92
C ALA A 37 -4.66 -4.06 8.99
N HIS A 38 -4.32 -2.94 8.36
CA HIS A 38 -5.19 -1.76 8.28
C HIS A 38 -6.57 -2.01 7.65
N GLY A 39 -6.72 -3.06 6.82
CA GLY A 39 -8.00 -3.48 6.27
C GLY A 39 -8.94 -3.94 7.37
N VAL A 40 -8.42 -4.59 8.42
CA VAL A 40 -9.20 -4.99 9.59
C VAL A 40 -9.71 -3.76 10.36
N ALA A 41 -8.90 -2.71 10.47
CA ALA A 41 -9.37 -1.46 11.08
C ALA A 41 -10.48 -0.80 10.24
N LYS A 42 -10.40 -0.84 8.91
CA LYS A 42 -11.47 -0.37 8.02
C LYS A 42 -12.73 -1.23 8.15
N TYR A 43 -12.61 -2.55 8.24
CA TYR A 43 -13.70 -3.49 8.50
C TYR A 43 -14.45 -3.12 9.80
N LEU A 44 -13.71 -2.92 10.89
CA LEU A 44 -14.27 -2.53 12.19
C LEU A 44 -14.93 -1.15 12.16
N LEU A 45 -14.33 -0.19 11.43
CA LEU A 45 -14.93 1.12 11.21
C LEU A 45 -16.28 0.99 10.50
N SER A 46 -16.36 0.22 9.42
CA SER A 46 -17.61 -0.01 8.69
C SER A 46 -18.67 -0.68 9.55
N ARG A 47 -18.28 -1.62 10.43
CA ARG A 47 -19.19 -2.23 11.42
C ARG A 47 -19.79 -1.18 12.35
N ALA A 48 -18.95 -0.35 12.95
CA ALA A 48 -19.40 0.69 13.88
C ALA A 48 -20.31 1.74 13.19
N VAL A 49 -19.99 2.11 11.94
CA VAL A 49 -20.85 3.00 11.12
C VAL A 49 -22.23 2.38 10.90
N ARG A 50 -22.27 1.07 10.59
CA ARG A 50 -23.53 0.35 10.38
C ARG A 50 -24.35 0.27 11.67
N GLU A 51 -23.71 -0.05 12.79
CA GLU A 51 -24.35 -0.13 14.11
C GLU A 51 -24.92 1.22 14.56
N ALA A 52 -24.28 2.32 14.16
CA ALA A 52 -24.80 3.68 14.36
C ALA A 52 -25.97 4.05 13.42
N GLY A 53 -26.41 3.14 12.55
CA GLY A 53 -27.58 3.30 11.69
C GLY A 53 -27.30 3.94 10.33
N TYR A 54 -26.04 4.22 9.99
CA TYR A 54 -25.67 4.78 8.70
C TYR A 54 -25.54 3.68 7.64
N LYS A 55 -25.76 4.08 6.38
CA LYS A 55 -25.64 3.19 5.21
C LYS A 55 -24.72 3.74 4.13
N VAL A 56 -24.41 5.03 4.18
CA VAL A 56 -23.61 5.74 3.19
C VAL A 56 -22.57 6.58 3.92
N VAL A 57 -21.33 6.55 3.47
CA VAL A 57 -20.24 7.39 3.98
C VAL A 57 -19.47 8.05 2.84
N LEU A 58 -18.95 9.25 3.10
CA LEU A 58 -17.98 9.89 2.20
C LEU A 58 -16.56 9.59 2.71
N THR A 59 -15.70 9.14 1.81
CA THR A 59 -14.34 8.73 2.14
C THR A 59 -13.31 9.41 1.24
N GLY A 60 -12.05 9.41 1.66
CA GLY A 60 -10.99 10.25 1.10
C GLY A 60 -10.09 9.57 0.05
N GLU A 61 -10.37 8.30 -0.28
CA GLU A 61 -9.61 7.46 -1.18
C GLU A 61 -9.60 8.07 -2.60
N GLY A 62 -8.48 7.89 -3.32
CA GLY A 62 -8.23 8.51 -4.62
C GLY A 62 -7.47 9.84 -4.55
N SER A 63 -7.55 10.56 -3.43
CA SER A 63 -6.89 11.86 -3.25
C SER A 63 -5.37 11.79 -3.46
N ASP A 64 -4.70 10.75 -2.94
CA ASP A 64 -3.25 10.60 -3.08
C ASP A 64 -2.83 10.29 -4.52
N GLU A 65 -3.66 9.53 -5.22
CA GLU A 65 -3.42 8.99 -6.55
C GLU A 65 -3.57 10.02 -7.65
N ILE A 66 -4.47 11.00 -7.49
CA ILE A 66 -4.67 12.06 -8.49
C ILE A 66 -3.86 13.32 -8.18
N LEU A 67 -3.47 13.55 -6.91
CA LEU A 67 -2.81 14.79 -6.45
C LEU A 67 -1.37 14.61 -5.97
N GLY A 68 -0.75 13.43 -6.13
CA GLY A 68 0.66 13.23 -5.78
C GLY A 68 0.91 13.21 -4.28
N GLY A 69 0.10 12.45 -3.54
CA GLY A 69 0.11 12.45 -2.08
C GLY A 69 1.16 11.56 -1.41
N TYR A 70 1.68 10.55 -2.10
CA TYR A 70 2.74 9.67 -1.59
C TYR A 70 4.14 10.25 -1.81
N LEU A 71 5.08 9.95 -0.91
CA LEU A 71 6.46 10.46 -0.97
C LEU A 71 7.21 10.02 -2.23
N HIS A 72 6.95 8.81 -2.73
CA HIS A 72 7.57 8.30 -3.95
C HIS A 72 7.21 9.14 -5.20
N PHE A 73 6.05 9.81 -5.22
CA PHE A 73 5.71 10.74 -6.29
C PHE A 73 6.57 12.00 -6.25
N GLY A 74 6.90 12.49 -5.05
CA GLY A 74 7.85 13.59 -4.90
C GLY A 74 9.24 13.22 -5.41
N ARG A 75 9.68 11.98 -5.15
CA ARG A 75 10.93 11.43 -5.71
C ARG A 75 10.90 11.38 -7.23
N ASP A 76 9.81 10.89 -7.81
CA ASP A 76 9.65 10.81 -9.28
C ASP A 76 9.69 12.20 -9.92
N MET A 77 9.04 13.19 -9.31
CA MET A 77 9.06 14.57 -9.80
C MET A 77 10.46 15.19 -9.72
N LEU A 78 11.20 14.99 -8.62
CA LEU A 78 12.50 15.61 -8.41
C LEU A 78 13.63 14.97 -9.22
N LEU A 79 13.71 13.64 -9.23
CA LEU A 79 14.83 12.91 -9.83
C LEU A 79 14.69 12.81 -11.36
N ASN A 80 13.46 12.78 -11.87
CA ASN A 80 13.22 12.49 -13.28
C ASN A 80 12.59 13.67 -14.04
N GLY A 81 12.14 14.73 -13.36
CA GLY A 81 11.50 15.89 -13.99
C GLY A 81 12.47 16.77 -14.80
N ALA A 82 11.96 17.41 -15.87
CA ALA A 82 12.74 18.25 -16.78
C ALA A 82 13.31 19.54 -16.15
N LYS A 83 12.85 19.92 -14.95
CA LYS A 83 13.31 21.08 -14.18
C LYS A 83 13.89 20.66 -12.83
N SER A 84 14.77 19.66 -12.80
CA SER A 84 15.50 19.23 -11.60
C SER A 84 16.46 20.34 -11.13
N ASN A 85 15.90 21.38 -10.51
CA ASN A 85 16.67 22.47 -9.93
C ASN A 85 17.36 21.95 -8.66
N GLN A 86 18.69 21.93 -8.70
CA GLN A 86 19.58 21.31 -7.69
C GLN A 86 19.39 21.84 -6.26
N ASN A 87 18.71 22.97 -6.05
CA ASN A 87 18.61 23.63 -4.75
C ASN A 87 17.41 23.20 -3.89
N GLY A 88 16.37 22.56 -4.47
CA GLY A 88 15.22 22.03 -3.72
C GLY A 88 15.34 20.54 -3.34
N GLY A 89 16.34 19.86 -3.91
CA GLY A 89 16.52 18.41 -3.81
C GLY A 89 16.99 17.93 -2.44
N ALA A 90 17.83 18.70 -1.74
CA ALA A 90 18.53 18.26 -0.53
C ALA A 90 17.61 17.96 0.68
N VAL A 91 16.50 18.70 0.82
CA VAL A 91 15.56 18.51 1.93
C VAL A 91 14.61 17.34 1.67
N LEU A 92 14.18 17.15 0.42
CA LEU A 92 13.38 15.98 0.06
C LEU A 92 14.26 14.73 -0.01
N SER A 93 15.51 14.81 -0.47
CA SER A 93 16.46 13.68 -0.53
C SER A 93 16.73 13.09 0.86
N LYS A 94 17.01 13.93 1.88
CA LYS A 94 17.17 13.46 3.27
C LYS A 94 15.92 12.79 3.85
N LYS A 95 14.72 13.27 3.51
CA LYS A 95 13.46 12.61 3.91
C LYS A 95 13.17 11.34 3.09
N LEU A 96 13.65 11.28 1.85
CA LEU A 96 13.51 10.16 0.93
C LEU A 96 14.51 9.03 1.22
N GLU A 97 15.66 9.31 1.86
CA GLU A 97 16.65 8.32 2.29
C GLU A 97 16.03 7.27 3.24
N HIS A 98 15.12 7.67 4.13
CA HIS A 98 14.39 6.75 5.02
C HIS A 98 13.41 5.82 4.30
N PHE A 99 13.00 6.17 3.07
CA PHE A 99 12.13 5.37 2.21
C PHE A 99 12.89 4.81 1.01
N ALA A 100 14.22 4.96 0.97
CA ALA A 100 15.03 4.29 -0.01
C ALA A 100 14.84 2.78 0.21
N PRO A 101 14.50 2.01 -0.84
CA PRO A 101 14.50 0.57 -0.71
C PRO A 101 15.87 0.14 -0.17
N ALA A 102 15.89 -0.57 0.95
CA ALA A 102 17.10 -1.22 1.42
C ALA A 102 17.67 -2.05 0.25
N ALA A 103 18.96 -1.88 -0.03
CA ALA A 103 19.62 -2.58 -1.11
C ALA A 103 19.33 -4.08 -0.99
N PRO A 104 18.85 -4.75 -2.05
CA PRO A 104 18.58 -6.18 -1.97
C PRO A 104 19.89 -6.90 -1.61
N GLY A 105 19.84 -7.72 -0.57
CA GLY A 105 20.89 -8.70 -0.29
C GLY A 105 21.04 -9.60 -1.52
N SER A 106 22.20 -9.53 -2.16
CA SER A 106 22.50 -10.25 -3.39
C SER A 106 22.63 -11.75 -3.10
N ASN A 107 21.58 -12.53 -3.35
CA ASN A 107 21.68 -14.00 -3.41
C ASN A 107 20.73 -14.62 -4.47
N GLY A 108 20.45 -13.90 -5.55
CA GLY A 108 19.74 -14.41 -6.73
C GLY A 108 20.05 -13.57 -7.97
N LYS A 109 19.85 -14.13 -9.19
CA LYS A 109 19.97 -13.39 -10.46
C LYS A 109 19.21 -12.06 -10.30
N ALA A 110 19.92 -10.93 -10.39
CA ALA A 110 19.31 -9.62 -10.19
C ALA A 110 18.18 -9.44 -11.20
N ARG A 111 16.93 -9.40 -10.71
CA ARG A 111 15.78 -9.04 -11.54
C ARG A 111 15.95 -7.57 -11.90
N THR A 112 16.33 -7.30 -13.15
CA THR A 112 16.63 -5.93 -13.58
C THR A 112 15.35 -5.19 -13.95
N LEU A 113 15.35 -3.87 -13.75
CA LEU A 113 14.27 -2.98 -14.20
C LEU A 113 14.64 -2.30 -15.52
N ASP A 114 15.61 -2.84 -16.25
CA ASP A 114 16.19 -2.21 -17.44
C ASP A 114 15.17 -2.13 -18.58
N GLY A 115 14.35 -3.17 -18.76
CA GLY A 115 13.26 -3.15 -19.73
C GLY A 115 12.25 -2.03 -19.45
N LEU A 116 11.92 -1.81 -18.17
CA LEU A 116 11.01 -0.74 -17.76
C LEU A 116 11.65 0.65 -17.93
N ARG A 117 12.93 0.77 -17.57
CA ARG A 117 13.72 1.99 -17.78
C ARG A 117 13.81 2.36 -19.25
N HIS A 118 14.03 1.37 -20.12
CA HIS A 118 14.06 1.57 -21.57
C HIS A 118 12.68 2.00 -22.09
N LEU A 119 11.60 1.41 -21.57
CA LEU A 119 10.24 1.70 -22.01
C LEU A 119 9.73 3.08 -21.58
N LEU A 120 10.03 3.52 -20.35
CA LEU A 120 9.51 4.77 -19.78
C LEU A 120 10.54 5.91 -19.76
N GLY A 121 11.82 5.62 -19.99
CA GLY A 121 12.95 6.54 -19.78
C GLY A 121 13.38 6.68 -18.31
N PHE A 122 12.63 6.10 -17.37
CA PHE A 122 12.94 6.05 -15.94
C PHE A 122 12.21 4.86 -15.29
N VAL A 123 12.43 4.65 -13.99
CA VAL A 123 11.69 3.67 -13.20
C VAL A 123 10.90 4.43 -12.13
N PRO A 124 9.55 4.32 -12.10
CA PRO A 124 8.76 4.88 -11.01
C PRO A 124 9.25 4.38 -9.64
N SER A 125 9.43 5.30 -8.70
CA SER A 125 10.04 5.02 -7.39
C SER A 125 9.28 3.98 -6.57
N TRP A 126 7.96 3.88 -6.78
CA TRP A 126 7.15 2.85 -6.13
C TRP A 126 7.38 1.45 -6.71
N ILE A 127 7.81 1.33 -7.98
CA ILE A 127 8.22 0.06 -8.59
C ILE A 127 9.57 -0.39 -8.02
N GLU A 128 10.52 0.55 -7.84
CA GLU A 128 11.79 0.25 -7.13
C GLU A 128 11.52 -0.29 -5.71
N THR A 129 10.60 0.36 -5.00
CA THR A 129 10.18 -0.06 -3.65
C THR A 129 9.53 -1.45 -3.68
N ALA A 130 8.65 -1.71 -4.66
CA ALA A 130 8.00 -3.01 -4.81
C ALA A 130 9.00 -4.13 -5.15
N LEU A 131 10.03 -3.86 -5.95
CA LEU A 131 11.09 -4.83 -6.25
C LEU A 131 11.87 -5.21 -4.98
N ALA A 132 12.22 -4.24 -4.15
CA ALA A 132 12.93 -4.50 -2.90
C ALA A 132 12.10 -5.28 -1.88
N GLN A 133 10.78 -5.08 -1.86
CA GLN A 133 9.85 -5.91 -1.08
C GLN A 133 9.74 -7.32 -1.67
N SER A 134 9.67 -7.43 -3.00
CA SER A 134 9.64 -8.71 -3.69
C SER A 134 10.86 -9.58 -3.35
N ALA A 135 12.05 -9.00 -3.22
CA ALA A 135 13.26 -9.75 -2.83
C ALA A 135 13.11 -10.48 -1.48
N ARG A 136 12.33 -9.94 -0.53
CA ARG A 136 12.05 -10.60 0.75
C ARG A 136 11.04 -11.73 0.60
N MET A 137 10.01 -11.53 -0.22
CA MET A 137 9.07 -12.60 -0.60
C MET A 137 9.79 -13.76 -1.29
N HIS A 138 10.79 -13.46 -2.14
CA HIS A 138 11.62 -14.45 -2.81
C HIS A 138 12.35 -15.39 -1.84
N ALA A 139 12.78 -14.87 -0.69
CA ALA A 139 13.48 -15.65 0.31
C ALA A 139 12.60 -16.74 0.96
N VAL A 140 11.28 -16.67 0.82
CA VAL A 140 10.35 -17.64 1.42
C VAL A 140 9.58 -18.50 0.41
N PHE A 141 9.75 -18.29 -0.90
CA PHE A 141 9.14 -19.14 -1.92
C PHE A 141 9.75 -20.55 -1.95
N SER A 142 8.93 -21.53 -2.35
CA SER A 142 9.38 -22.89 -2.65
C SER A 142 10.26 -22.90 -3.91
N GLN A 143 11.18 -23.86 -3.98
CA GLN A 143 12.09 -23.98 -5.13
C GLN A 143 11.29 -24.27 -6.42
N ASP A 144 10.34 -25.19 -6.35
CA ASP A 144 9.45 -25.55 -7.46
C ASP A 144 8.69 -24.32 -8.01
N PHE A 145 8.20 -23.44 -7.13
CA PHE A 145 7.54 -22.20 -7.54
C PHE A 145 8.53 -21.23 -8.22
N LEU A 146 9.74 -21.09 -7.68
CA LEU A 146 10.76 -20.22 -8.29
C LEU A 146 11.14 -20.70 -9.69
N GLU A 147 11.32 -22.01 -9.88
CA GLU A 147 11.67 -22.62 -11.16
C GLU A 147 10.53 -22.50 -12.17
N ALA A 148 9.29 -22.79 -11.76
CA ALA A 148 8.12 -22.68 -12.63
C ALA A 148 7.88 -21.26 -13.16
N PHE A 149 8.36 -20.23 -12.45
CA PHE A 149 8.16 -18.82 -12.79
C PHE A 149 9.46 -18.05 -13.05
N GLU A 150 10.61 -18.71 -13.23
CA GLU A 150 11.92 -18.07 -13.42
C GLU A 150 11.90 -17.10 -14.62
N CYS A 151 11.29 -17.52 -15.73
CA CYS A 151 11.25 -16.77 -16.98
C CYS A 151 10.16 -15.68 -17.03
N ARG A 152 9.39 -15.46 -15.95
CA ARG A 152 8.33 -14.44 -15.94
C ARG A 152 8.84 -13.10 -15.44
N GLU A 153 8.83 -12.10 -16.32
CA GLU A 153 9.04 -10.70 -15.96
C GLU A 153 7.73 -10.05 -15.48
N GLY A 154 7.44 -10.14 -14.18
CA GLY A 154 6.15 -9.67 -13.62
C GLY A 154 5.80 -8.22 -13.97
N PHE A 155 6.77 -7.29 -13.94
CA PHE A 155 6.53 -5.90 -14.32
C PHE A 155 6.28 -5.73 -15.83
N ARG A 156 6.92 -6.55 -16.68
CA ARG A 156 6.70 -6.51 -18.13
C ARG A 156 5.31 -7.03 -18.49
N THR A 157 4.88 -8.14 -17.88
CA THR A 157 3.51 -8.65 -18.06
C THR A 157 2.49 -7.59 -17.71
N PHE A 158 2.68 -6.88 -16.60
CA PHE A 158 1.83 -5.75 -16.23
C PHE A 158 1.84 -4.62 -17.28
N MET A 159 3.02 -4.23 -17.79
CA MET A 159 3.13 -3.15 -18.76
C MET A 159 2.48 -3.47 -20.11
N ASN A 160 2.26 -4.74 -20.44
CA ASN A 160 1.60 -5.13 -21.70
C ASN A 160 0.14 -4.63 -21.76
N ASP A 161 -0.53 -4.47 -20.62
CA ASP A 161 -1.93 -4.00 -20.55
C ASP A 161 -2.02 -2.45 -20.48
N ILE A 162 -0.88 -1.76 -20.53
CA ILE A 162 -0.81 -0.30 -20.49
C ILE A 162 -0.48 0.24 -21.87
N ASP A 163 -1.34 1.10 -22.40
CA ASP A 163 -1.09 1.89 -23.61
C ASP A 163 0.00 2.96 -23.33
N VAL A 164 1.27 2.53 -23.34
CA VAL A 164 2.41 3.44 -23.12
C VAL A 164 2.48 4.54 -24.18
N PRO A 165 2.38 4.26 -25.49
CA PRO A 165 2.46 5.31 -26.51
C PRO A 165 1.33 6.34 -26.41
N GLY A 166 0.08 5.92 -26.19
CA GLY A 166 -1.06 6.84 -26.15
C GLY A 166 -1.30 7.49 -24.79
N GLN A 167 -0.90 6.84 -23.69
CA GLN A 167 -1.19 7.34 -22.33
C GLN A 167 0.02 7.84 -21.56
N LEU A 168 1.24 7.48 -21.90
CA LEU A 168 2.43 7.86 -21.10
C LEU A 168 3.42 8.71 -21.87
N ALA A 169 3.61 8.46 -23.17
CA ALA A 169 4.57 9.19 -23.98
C ALA A 169 4.33 10.71 -23.91
N GLY A 170 5.40 11.47 -23.73
CA GLY A 170 5.37 12.93 -23.62
C GLY A 170 4.84 13.49 -22.29
N ARG A 171 4.33 12.66 -21.37
CA ARG A 171 3.94 13.13 -20.03
C ARG A 171 5.16 13.28 -19.13
N GLU A 172 5.12 14.27 -18.24
CA GLU A 172 6.11 14.39 -17.16
C GLU A 172 6.14 13.12 -16.29
N PRO A 173 7.29 12.69 -15.75
CA PRO A 173 7.42 11.46 -14.96
C PRO A 173 6.44 11.35 -13.78
N LEU A 174 6.12 12.46 -13.11
CA LEU A 174 5.08 12.47 -12.07
C LEU A 174 3.72 12.05 -12.64
N HIS A 175 3.29 12.61 -13.77
CA HIS A 175 2.02 12.25 -14.40
C HIS A 175 2.03 10.80 -14.92
N GLN A 176 3.17 10.29 -15.39
CA GLN A 176 3.29 8.87 -15.74
C GLN A 176 3.14 7.97 -14.51
N SER A 177 3.82 8.31 -13.40
CA SER A 177 3.76 7.56 -12.14
C SER A 177 2.35 7.54 -11.54
N LEU A 178 1.66 8.69 -11.51
CA LEU A 178 0.26 8.80 -11.05
C LEU A 178 -0.69 7.97 -11.91
N TYR A 179 -0.52 8.01 -13.23
CA TYR A 179 -1.32 7.21 -14.15
C TYR A 179 -1.12 5.71 -13.89
N LEU A 180 0.13 5.25 -13.82
CA LEU A 180 0.44 3.84 -13.59
C LEU A 180 -0.09 3.37 -12.23
N TRP A 181 0.05 4.16 -11.18
CA TRP A 181 -0.52 3.85 -9.86
C TRP A 181 -2.06 3.75 -9.91
N SER A 182 -2.70 4.71 -10.59
CA SER A 182 -4.16 4.74 -10.76
C SER A 182 -4.69 3.55 -11.57
N LYS A 183 -3.88 2.97 -12.47
CA LYS A 183 -4.22 1.75 -13.23
C LYS A 183 -3.81 0.45 -12.54
N THR A 184 -3.12 0.53 -11.40
CA THR A 184 -2.62 -0.65 -10.69
C THR A 184 -3.07 -0.69 -9.24
N ARG A 185 -2.32 -0.03 -8.36
CA ARG A 185 -2.47 -0.10 -6.92
C ARG A 185 -3.80 0.45 -6.45
N LEU A 186 -4.33 1.48 -7.11
CA LEU A 186 -5.61 2.07 -6.75
C LEU A 186 -6.76 1.05 -6.85
N PRO A 187 -7.09 0.49 -8.03
CA PRO A 187 -8.20 -0.44 -8.16
C PRO A 187 -7.91 -1.82 -7.57
N ASN A 188 -6.65 -2.28 -7.57
CA ASN A 188 -6.32 -3.66 -7.16
C ASN A 188 -5.94 -3.81 -5.68
N TYR A 189 -5.80 -2.71 -4.93
CA TYR A 189 -5.44 -2.78 -3.52
C TYR A 189 -6.16 -1.72 -2.69
N ILE A 190 -6.05 -0.43 -3.03
CA ILE A 190 -6.60 0.64 -2.20
C ILE A 190 -8.14 0.58 -2.18
N LEU A 191 -8.79 0.61 -3.34
CA LEU A 191 -10.25 0.56 -3.42
C LEU A 191 -10.80 -0.80 -2.97
N THR A 192 -10.09 -1.89 -3.26
CA THR A 192 -10.49 -3.24 -2.87
C THR A 192 -10.42 -3.44 -1.35
N LEU A 193 -9.26 -3.21 -0.73
CA LEU A 193 -9.02 -3.54 0.68
C LEU A 193 -9.38 -2.39 1.63
N LEU A 194 -9.19 -1.14 1.24
CA LEU A 194 -9.46 0.02 2.11
C LEU A 194 -10.76 0.75 1.76
N GLY A 195 -11.48 0.29 0.74
CA GLY A 195 -12.80 0.78 0.36
C GLY A 195 -13.80 -0.35 0.30
N ASP A 196 -14.29 -0.61 -0.91
CA ASP A 196 -15.50 -1.35 -1.24
C ASP A 196 -15.67 -2.66 -0.46
N ARG A 197 -14.70 -3.58 -0.45
CA ARG A 197 -14.91 -4.88 0.21
C ARG A 197 -15.06 -4.78 1.72
N MET A 198 -14.35 -3.87 2.39
CA MET A 198 -14.46 -3.67 3.84
C MET A 198 -15.69 -2.84 4.23
N GLU A 199 -16.19 -1.99 3.34
CA GLU A 199 -17.42 -1.24 3.54
C GLU A 199 -18.64 -2.14 3.34
N MET A 200 -18.66 -2.88 2.22
CA MET A 200 -19.73 -3.81 1.89
C MET A 200 -19.81 -5.01 2.85
N ALA A 201 -18.71 -5.34 3.54
CA ALA A 201 -18.68 -6.29 4.66
C ALA A 201 -19.80 -6.05 5.69
N HIS A 202 -20.17 -4.78 5.87
CA HIS A 202 -21.19 -4.34 6.82
C HIS A 202 -22.30 -3.53 6.14
N SER A 203 -22.52 -3.76 4.84
CA SER A 203 -23.57 -3.09 4.05
C SER A 203 -23.47 -1.55 4.08
N ILE A 204 -22.24 -1.04 3.96
CA ILE A 204 -21.95 0.39 3.84
C ILE A 204 -21.58 0.70 2.39
N GLU A 205 -22.22 1.71 1.80
CA GLU A 205 -21.85 2.31 0.53
C GLU A 205 -20.83 3.45 0.79
N GLY A 206 -19.55 3.20 0.50
CA GLY A 206 -18.55 4.26 0.50
C GLY A 206 -18.56 5.03 -0.82
N ARG A 207 -18.61 6.35 -0.73
CA ARG A 207 -18.47 7.24 -1.88
C ARG A 207 -17.13 7.95 -1.80
N VAL A 208 -16.46 8.02 -2.95
CA VAL A 208 -15.09 8.52 -3.11
C VAL A 208 -15.07 9.79 -3.97
N PRO A 209 -15.44 10.98 -3.41
CA PRO A 209 -15.51 12.23 -4.18
C PRO A 209 -14.24 12.60 -4.93
N PHE A 210 -13.07 12.19 -4.45
CA PHE A 210 -11.80 12.44 -5.14
C PHE A 210 -11.67 11.71 -6.48
N LEU A 211 -12.51 10.69 -6.72
CA LEU A 211 -12.56 9.95 -7.98
C LEU A 211 -13.73 10.36 -8.88
N ASP A 212 -14.43 11.45 -8.55
CA ASP A 212 -15.37 12.06 -9.50
C ASP A 212 -14.65 12.47 -10.79
N HIS A 213 -15.21 12.08 -11.92
CA HIS A 213 -14.57 12.27 -13.22
C HIS A 213 -14.32 13.74 -13.58
N HIS A 214 -15.21 14.67 -13.20
CA HIS A 214 -14.99 16.09 -13.45
C HIS A 214 -13.84 16.65 -12.63
N LEU A 215 -13.73 16.23 -11.36
CA LEU A 215 -12.57 16.58 -10.53
C LEU A 215 -11.28 16.01 -11.12
N VAL A 216 -11.30 14.74 -11.55
CA VAL A 216 -10.12 14.08 -12.15
C VAL A 216 -9.70 14.80 -13.44
N GLU A 217 -10.64 15.18 -14.31
CA GLU A 217 -10.38 15.94 -15.54
C GLU A 217 -9.69 17.28 -15.25
N VAL A 218 -10.19 18.02 -14.25
CA VAL A 218 -9.60 19.30 -13.82
C VAL A 218 -8.20 19.09 -13.26
N ILE A 219 -8.00 18.11 -12.37
CA ILE A 219 -6.69 17.86 -11.75
C ILE A 219 -5.68 17.35 -12.78
N ARG A 220 -6.12 16.53 -13.75
CA ARG A 220 -5.28 16.01 -14.82
C ARG A 220 -4.69 17.14 -15.69
N SER A 221 -5.44 18.22 -15.94
CA SER A 221 -4.97 19.34 -16.76
C SER A 221 -3.99 20.28 -16.03
N GLN A 222 -3.87 20.17 -14.70
CA GLN A 222 -2.97 21.02 -13.93
C GLN A 222 -1.49 20.61 -14.07
N PRO A 223 -0.55 21.57 -14.05
CA PRO A 223 0.88 21.27 -14.08
C PRO A 223 1.30 20.48 -12.82
N VAL A 224 2.38 19.70 -12.92
CA VAL A 224 2.88 18.87 -11.80
C VAL A 224 3.15 19.68 -10.52
N THR A 225 3.50 20.96 -10.66
CA THR A 225 3.76 21.90 -9.55
C THR A 225 2.53 22.27 -8.73
N GLN A 226 1.32 22.01 -9.24
CA GLN A 226 0.08 22.13 -8.47
C GLN A 226 -0.18 20.86 -7.64
N LYS A 227 0.35 19.72 -8.04
CA LYS A 227 0.25 18.46 -7.28
C LYS A 227 1.31 18.43 -6.17
N ILE A 228 2.56 18.76 -6.52
CA ILE A 228 3.67 18.79 -5.57
C ILE A 228 4.46 20.09 -5.75
N ARG A 229 4.62 20.86 -4.66
CA ARG A 229 5.38 22.11 -4.65
C ARG A 229 6.42 22.11 -3.54
N GLY A 230 7.70 22.09 -3.91
CA GLY A 230 8.79 21.91 -2.94
C GLY A 230 8.62 20.58 -2.19
N ALA A 231 8.56 20.63 -0.86
CA ALA A 231 8.32 19.45 -0.02
C ALA A 231 6.83 19.15 0.25
N THR A 232 5.92 19.93 -0.34
CA THR A 232 4.48 19.87 -0.04
C THR A 232 3.73 19.05 -1.08
N GLN A 233 3.20 17.90 -0.66
CA GLN A 233 2.29 17.07 -1.47
C GLN A 233 0.86 17.61 -1.43
N LYS A 234 0.08 17.27 -2.47
CA LYS A 234 -1.31 17.71 -2.66
C LYS A 234 -1.45 19.22 -2.56
N TYR A 235 -0.53 19.98 -3.13
CA TYR A 235 -0.42 21.42 -2.91
C TYR A 235 -1.73 22.16 -3.24
N VAL A 236 -2.28 21.96 -4.44
CA VAL A 236 -3.54 22.60 -4.86
C VAL A 236 -4.73 22.23 -3.97
N LEU A 237 -4.76 21.00 -3.45
CA LEU A 237 -5.80 20.59 -2.50
C LEU A 237 -5.64 21.34 -1.19
N ARG A 238 -4.42 21.41 -0.64
CA ARG A 238 -4.16 22.12 0.63
C ARG A 238 -4.55 23.59 0.53
N GLU A 239 -4.21 24.26 -0.57
CA GLU A 239 -4.55 25.66 -0.78
C GLU A 239 -6.05 25.86 -1.00
N SER A 240 -6.71 25.02 -1.79
CA SER A 240 -8.15 25.15 -2.07
C SER A 240 -9.06 24.92 -0.86
N VAL A 241 -8.62 24.12 0.12
CA VAL A 241 -9.41 23.82 1.33
C VAL A 241 -9.00 24.64 2.55
N ARG A 242 -8.04 25.56 2.40
CA ARG A 242 -7.41 26.29 3.51
C ARG A 242 -8.43 26.93 4.45
N ASP A 243 -9.47 27.55 3.88
CA ASP A 243 -10.47 28.29 4.65
C ASP A 243 -11.48 27.37 5.34
N VAL A 244 -11.66 26.13 4.85
CA VAL A 244 -12.63 25.16 5.40
C VAL A 244 -12.01 24.16 6.37
N VAL A 245 -10.68 24.07 6.46
CA VAL A 245 -9.98 23.20 7.44
C VAL A 245 -9.37 23.99 8.61
N THR A 246 -9.01 23.32 9.70
CA THR A 246 -8.26 23.97 10.80
C THR A 246 -6.80 24.12 10.43
N ASP A 247 -6.11 25.13 11.00
CA ASP A 247 -4.66 25.33 10.78
C ASP A 247 -3.85 24.08 11.14
N THR A 248 -4.24 23.35 12.20
CA THR A 248 -3.66 22.06 12.58
C THR A 248 -3.71 21.04 11.43
N VAL A 249 -4.83 20.91 10.71
CA VAL A 249 -4.94 19.97 9.59
C VAL A 249 -4.23 20.49 8.36
N TYR A 250 -4.32 21.79 8.08
CA TYR A 250 -3.62 22.43 6.96
C TYR A 250 -2.09 22.19 7.03
N ARG A 251 -1.49 22.32 8.22
CA ARG A 251 -0.04 22.14 8.44
C ARG A 251 0.38 20.70 8.69
N ARG A 252 -0.57 19.77 8.93
CA ARG A 252 -0.24 18.39 9.30
C ARG A 252 0.53 17.69 8.15
N PRO A 253 1.67 17.04 8.44
CA PRO A 253 2.30 16.15 7.47
C PRO A 253 1.39 14.95 7.19
N LYS A 254 1.55 14.34 6.01
CA LYS A 254 0.83 13.09 5.70
C LYS A 254 1.23 12.02 6.71
N HIS A 255 0.23 11.40 7.32
CA HIS A 255 0.39 10.24 8.18
C HIS A 255 -0.19 9.03 7.45
N VAL A 256 0.55 7.94 7.35
CA VAL A 256 0.07 6.73 6.66
C VAL A 256 -0.93 6.01 7.57
N PHE A 257 -1.99 5.47 6.99
CA PHE A 257 -2.91 4.59 7.72
C PHE A 257 -2.35 3.18 7.72
N GLN A 258 -1.64 2.81 8.79
CA GLN A 258 -1.03 1.49 8.97
C GLN A 258 -1.35 0.95 10.37
N SER A 259 -1.58 -0.36 10.45
CA SER A 259 -1.58 -1.06 11.73
C SER A 259 -0.15 -1.25 12.24
N PRO A 260 0.06 -1.31 13.56
CA PRO A 260 1.32 -1.79 14.13
C PRO A 260 1.68 -3.19 13.60
N PRO A 261 2.99 -3.52 13.48
CA PRO A 261 3.41 -4.86 13.08
C PRO A 261 2.92 -5.94 14.04
N ALA A 262 2.53 -7.09 13.50
CA ALA A 262 2.03 -8.21 14.30
C ALA A 262 3.10 -8.73 15.28
N MET A 263 4.35 -8.81 14.80
CA MET A 263 5.49 -9.33 15.57
C MET A 263 6.13 -8.32 16.52
N LEU A 264 5.59 -7.10 16.65
CA LEU A 264 6.08 -6.14 17.67
C LEU A 264 5.82 -6.65 19.09
N ARG A 265 4.75 -7.44 19.28
CA ARG A 265 4.44 -8.14 20.53
C ARG A 265 4.21 -9.63 20.22
N PRO A 266 5.27 -10.44 20.08
CA PRO A 266 5.17 -11.85 19.70
C PRO A 266 4.27 -12.67 20.63
N GLN A 267 4.26 -12.33 21.93
CA GLN A 267 3.44 -12.98 22.95
C GLN A 267 2.00 -12.45 23.02
N GLY A 268 1.67 -11.41 22.26
CA GLY A 268 0.31 -10.90 22.13
C GLY A 268 -0.53 -11.76 21.20
N ARG A 269 -1.85 -11.58 21.22
CA ARG A 269 -2.79 -12.40 20.42
C ARG A 269 -2.51 -12.34 18.93
N PHE A 270 -2.10 -11.18 18.40
CA PHE A 270 -1.77 -11.06 16.98
C PHE A 270 -0.45 -11.75 16.62
N GLY A 271 0.56 -11.68 17.50
CA GLY A 271 1.80 -12.42 17.34
C GLY A 271 1.58 -13.94 17.40
N ALA A 272 0.75 -14.40 18.34
CA ALA A 272 0.34 -15.80 18.44
C ALA A 272 -0.39 -16.27 17.17
N LEU A 273 -1.36 -15.49 16.65
CA LEU A 273 -2.04 -15.81 15.40
C LEU A 273 -1.05 -16.01 14.23
N VAL A 274 -0.06 -15.13 14.09
CA VAL A 274 1.00 -15.26 13.06
C VAL A 274 1.83 -16.53 13.29
N GLN A 275 2.32 -16.73 14.51
CA GLN A 275 3.17 -17.89 14.84
C GLN A 275 2.44 -19.21 14.62
N ASP A 276 1.22 -19.34 15.14
CA ASP A 276 0.43 -20.57 15.07
C ASP A 276 0.04 -20.90 13.63
N THR A 277 -0.42 -19.91 12.86
CA THR A 277 -0.90 -20.13 11.49
C THR A 277 0.25 -20.48 10.55
N LEU A 278 1.35 -19.74 10.62
CA LEU A 278 2.48 -19.93 9.70
C LEU A 278 3.32 -21.17 10.04
N ARG A 279 3.26 -21.66 11.27
CA ARG A 279 3.83 -22.96 11.66
C ARG A 279 2.86 -24.12 11.48
N GLY A 280 1.60 -23.82 11.24
CA GLY A 280 0.52 -24.79 11.14
C GLY A 280 0.39 -25.46 9.78
N PRO A 281 -0.58 -26.39 9.64
CA PRO A 281 -0.84 -27.11 8.40
C PRO A 281 -1.36 -26.22 7.27
N ALA A 282 -1.97 -25.06 7.57
CA ALA A 282 -2.50 -24.15 6.57
C ALA A 282 -1.40 -23.68 5.60
N LEU A 283 -0.26 -23.19 6.12
CA LEU A 283 0.86 -22.78 5.27
C LEU A 283 1.47 -23.97 4.51
N ALA A 284 1.57 -25.14 5.17
CA ALA A 284 2.10 -26.35 4.54
C ALA A 284 1.27 -26.82 3.32
N SER A 285 -0.02 -26.48 3.29
CA SER A 285 -0.92 -26.81 2.17
C SER A 285 -0.79 -25.87 0.96
N ILE A 286 -0.03 -24.78 1.06
CA ILE A 286 0.16 -23.79 -0.01
C ILE A 286 1.47 -24.06 -0.75
N PRO A 287 1.43 -24.48 -2.03
CA PRO A 287 2.63 -24.97 -2.74
C PRO A 287 3.63 -23.86 -3.11
N PHE A 288 3.26 -22.59 -2.94
CA PHE A 288 4.07 -21.44 -3.33
C PHE A 288 5.19 -21.15 -2.32
N PHE A 289 5.03 -21.55 -1.05
CA PHE A 289 5.91 -21.16 0.05
C PHE A 289 6.67 -22.36 0.61
N ASP A 290 7.93 -22.13 1.00
CA ASP A 290 8.69 -23.12 1.77
C ASP A 290 8.48 -22.85 3.26
N GLN A 291 7.68 -23.68 3.91
CA GLN A 291 7.37 -23.53 5.33
C GLN A 291 8.63 -23.51 6.21
N ARG A 292 9.71 -24.25 5.87
CA ARG A 292 10.95 -24.23 6.65
C ARG A 292 11.63 -22.86 6.55
N LYS A 293 11.62 -22.23 5.38
CA LYS A 293 12.15 -20.87 5.21
C LYS A 293 11.32 -19.84 5.98
N VAL A 294 9.99 -19.99 6.01
CA VAL A 294 9.09 -19.13 6.79
C VAL A 294 9.29 -19.29 8.29
N VAL A 295 9.41 -20.52 8.78
CA VAL A 295 9.74 -20.84 10.18
C VAL A 295 11.06 -20.20 10.59
N ASN A 296 12.10 -20.35 9.77
CA ASN A 296 13.40 -19.70 10.02
C ASN A 296 13.30 -18.17 10.04
N LEU A 297 12.47 -17.56 9.19
CA LEU A 297 12.21 -16.13 9.23
C LEU A 297 11.58 -15.71 10.57
N LEU A 298 10.56 -16.45 11.04
CA LEU A 298 9.89 -16.17 12.32
C LEU A 298 10.83 -16.32 13.52
N ASP A 299 11.66 -17.36 13.53
CA ASP A 299 12.64 -17.60 14.60
C ASP A 299 13.68 -16.47 14.67
N ASN A 300 14.10 -15.96 13.51
CA ASN A 300 15.05 -14.85 13.42
C ASN A 300 14.46 -13.48 13.77
N LEU A 301 13.14 -13.34 13.82
CA LEU A 301 12.46 -12.11 14.22
C LEU A 301 12.26 -12.00 15.73
N CYS A 302 12.28 -13.11 16.46
CA CYS A 302 12.10 -13.11 17.90
C CYS A 302 13.24 -12.33 18.59
N GLY A 303 12.92 -11.28 19.34
CA GLY A 303 13.90 -10.45 20.05
C GLY A 303 14.67 -9.44 19.19
N LYS A 304 14.26 -9.22 17.94
CA LYS A 304 14.81 -8.14 17.10
C LYS A 304 14.21 -6.77 17.46
N ASP A 305 14.85 -5.72 16.99
CA ASP A 305 14.36 -4.35 17.12
C ASP A 305 13.09 -4.10 16.27
N GLU A 306 12.40 -3.00 16.59
CA GLU A 306 11.17 -2.58 15.95
C GLU A 306 11.33 -2.41 14.42
N GLY A 307 12.48 -1.93 13.94
CA GLY A 307 12.73 -1.73 12.51
C GLY A 307 12.74 -3.04 11.74
N SER A 308 13.34 -4.09 12.30
CA SER A 308 13.32 -5.43 11.72
C SER A 308 11.89 -5.98 11.61
N CYS A 309 11.09 -5.82 12.67
CA CYS A 309 9.69 -6.25 12.68
C CYS A 309 8.87 -5.54 11.60
N ILE A 310 8.98 -4.21 11.50
CA ILE A 310 8.32 -3.40 10.46
C ILE A 310 8.72 -3.88 9.07
N SER A 311 10.01 -4.13 8.85
CA SER A 311 10.53 -4.47 7.51
C SER A 311 10.07 -5.85 7.02
N ASN A 312 9.68 -6.77 7.90
CA ASN A 312 9.24 -8.12 7.54
C ASN A 312 7.71 -8.32 7.66
N ASP A 313 7.00 -7.41 8.34
CA ASP A 313 5.55 -7.52 8.56
C ASP A 313 4.75 -7.70 7.26
N HIS A 314 5.14 -7.01 6.18
CA HIS A 314 4.50 -7.16 4.87
C HIS A 314 4.57 -8.60 4.33
N VAL A 315 5.68 -9.33 4.51
CA VAL A 315 5.81 -10.73 4.11
C VAL A 315 4.89 -11.59 4.97
N LEU A 316 4.95 -11.40 6.28
CA LEU A 316 4.17 -12.20 7.22
C LEU A 316 2.67 -12.05 7.00
N LEU A 317 2.19 -10.84 6.70
CA LEU A 317 0.76 -10.61 6.45
C LEU A 317 0.29 -11.10 5.08
N ILE A 318 1.16 -11.12 4.06
CA ILE A 318 0.87 -11.82 2.81
C ILE A 318 0.71 -13.32 3.07
N LEU A 319 1.63 -13.92 3.81
CA LEU A 319 1.58 -15.35 4.14
C LEU A 319 0.36 -15.69 4.99
N LEU A 320 0.08 -14.87 6.02
CA LEU A 320 -1.06 -15.08 6.91
C LEU A 320 -2.39 -14.94 6.17
N SER A 321 -2.52 -13.92 5.32
CA SER A 321 -3.73 -13.76 4.48
C SER A 321 -3.87 -14.90 3.46
N ALA A 322 -2.79 -15.40 2.88
CA ALA A 322 -2.83 -16.58 2.02
C ALA A 322 -3.35 -17.82 2.77
N CYS A 323 -2.90 -18.05 4.01
CA CYS A 323 -3.38 -19.15 4.85
C CYS A 323 -4.88 -19.01 5.16
N VAL A 324 -5.34 -17.81 5.52
CA VAL A 324 -6.77 -17.58 5.77
C VAL A 324 -7.60 -17.86 4.52
N LEU A 325 -7.17 -17.39 3.35
CA LEU A 325 -7.89 -17.64 2.10
C LEU A 325 -7.90 -19.13 1.76
N GLN A 326 -6.78 -19.82 1.96
CA GLN A 326 -6.70 -21.27 1.78
C GLN A 326 -7.68 -22.02 2.69
N ASP A 327 -7.72 -21.69 3.98
CA ASP A 327 -8.61 -22.35 4.95
C ASP A 327 -10.10 -22.07 4.68
N ARG A 328 -10.43 -20.82 4.34
CA ARG A 328 -11.82 -20.37 4.15
C ARG A 328 -12.38 -20.73 2.77
N LEU A 329 -11.55 -20.73 1.73
CA LEU A 329 -11.98 -20.94 0.34
C LEU A 329 -11.55 -22.28 -0.25
N ARG A 330 -10.67 -23.04 0.40
CA ARG A 330 -10.18 -24.37 -0.02
C ARG A 330 -9.62 -24.36 -1.45
N LEU A 331 -8.66 -23.47 -1.70
CA LEU A 331 -8.16 -23.16 -3.04
C LEU A 331 -7.24 -24.24 -3.62
N SER A 332 -6.54 -25.01 -2.78
CA SER A 332 -5.85 -26.23 -3.20
C SER A 332 -6.69 -27.48 -2.89
N VAL A 333 -6.80 -28.36 -3.89
CA VAL A 333 -7.36 -29.72 -3.78
C VAL A 333 -6.22 -30.71 -3.63
#